data_AF-A0A6P2Q0N7-F1
#
_entry.id   AF-A0A6P2Q0N7-F1
#
_cell.length_a   1.000
_cell.length_b   1.000
_cell.length_c   1.000
_cell.angle_alpha   90.00
_cell.angle_beta   90.00
_cell.angle_gamma   90.00
#
_symmetry.space_group_name_H-M   'P 1'
#
loop_
_entity.id
_entity.type
_entity.pdbx_description
1 polymer ?
#
loop_
_entity_poly.entity_id
_entity_poly.type
_entity_poly.pdbx_seq_one_letter_code
_entity_poly.pdbx_strand_id
1 'polypeptide(L)'
;MAGSATALRKGRALVCDALMSCPQTLHITLFFDGTNNNDLPTNPFRDSLVHTHSNVVRLYNAALDKNEEGVFRFYIPGVGTPSKEIGELTYSTDGKSMAKGFGNRCVWG
;
A
#
# COMPACT_ATOMS: atom_id res chain seq x y z
N MET A 1 -4.54 16.12 4.35
CA MET A 1 -5.35 16.83 3.32
C MET A 1 -4.69 16.92 1.94
N ALA A 2 -3.35 16.81 1.78
CA ALA A 2 -2.70 16.89 0.46
C ALA A 2 -2.78 15.62 -0.40
N GLY A 3 -3.00 14.44 0.19
CA GLY A 3 -3.08 13.16 -0.53
C GLY A 3 -4.34 12.99 -1.38
N SER A 4 -5.49 13.46 -0.89
CA SER A 4 -6.81 13.27 -1.53
C SER A 4 -6.90 13.98 -2.90
N ALA A 5 -6.43 15.22 -3.01
CA ALA A 5 -6.44 15.95 -4.28
C ALA A 5 -5.51 15.31 -5.34
N THR A 6 -4.38 14.76 -4.90
CA THR A 6 -3.41 14.09 -5.78
C THR A 6 -3.95 12.75 -6.27
N ALA A 7 -4.58 11.97 -5.38
CA ALA A 7 -5.24 10.71 -5.71
C ALA A 7 -6.43 10.94 -6.66
N LEU A 8 -7.25 11.98 -6.41
CA LEU A 8 -8.34 12.38 -7.30
C LEU A 8 -7.83 12.76 -8.69
N ARG A 9 -6.73 13.54 -8.78
CA ARG A 9 -6.14 13.94 -10.07
C ARG A 9 -5.61 12.74 -10.84
N LYS A 10 -4.93 11.81 -10.18
CA LYS A 10 -4.44 10.57 -10.80
C LYS A 10 -5.61 9.70 -11.27
N GLY A 11 -6.61 9.46 -10.42
CA GLY A 11 -7.77 8.63 -10.77
C GLY A 11 -8.61 9.23 -11.91
N ARG A 12 -8.85 10.54 -11.89
CA ARG A 12 -9.64 11.23 -12.93
C ARG A 12 -8.91 11.35 -14.26
N ALA A 13 -7.59 11.57 -14.26
CA ALA A 13 -6.83 11.78 -15.49
C ALA A 13 -6.48 10.48 -16.24
N LEU A 14 -6.42 9.34 -15.54
CA LEU A 14 -6.02 8.07 -16.13
C LEU A 14 -7.21 7.26 -16.69
N VAL A 15 -8.43 7.51 -16.20
CA VAL A 15 -9.62 6.68 -16.43
C VAL A 15 -10.64 7.39 -17.34
N CYS A 16 -10.47 8.70 -17.59
CA CYS A 16 -11.36 9.41 -18.51
C CYS A 16 -10.76 9.44 -19.91
N ASP A 17 -11.37 8.68 -20.84
CA ASP A 17 -11.44 9.15 -22.24
C ASP A 17 -11.89 10.62 -22.21
N ALA A 18 -11.24 11.48 -23.00
CA ALA A 18 -11.55 12.92 -23.07
C ALA A 18 -13.05 13.21 -23.32
N LEU A 19 -13.78 12.24 -23.88
CA LEU A 19 -15.21 12.32 -24.18
C LEU A 19 -16.12 11.71 -23.09
N MET A 20 -15.58 11.07 -22.04
CA MET A 20 -16.33 10.37 -20.98
C MET A 20 -17.39 9.40 -21.52
N SER A 21 -17.09 8.72 -22.63
CA SER A 21 -18.09 8.02 -23.43
C SER A 21 -18.50 6.63 -22.92
N CYS A 22 -17.73 6.02 -21.99
CA CYS A 22 -17.98 4.66 -21.49
C CYS A 22 -17.63 4.52 -19.99
N PRO A 23 -18.46 3.84 -19.16
CA PRO A 23 -18.11 3.48 -17.79
C PRO A 23 -16.85 2.61 -17.74
N GLN A 24 -15.94 2.91 -16.82
CA GLN A 24 -14.74 2.10 -16.60
C GLN A 24 -14.80 1.43 -15.22
N THR A 25 -14.28 0.20 -15.14
CA THR A 25 -14.14 -0.53 -13.87
C THR A 25 -12.74 -0.34 -13.32
N LEU A 26 -12.64 0.05 -12.05
CA LEU A 26 -11.37 0.11 -11.35
C LEU A 26 -11.11 -1.22 -10.65
N HIS A 27 -9.94 -1.79 -10.88
CA HIS A 27 -9.46 -2.97 -10.16
C HIS A 27 -8.44 -2.51 -9.13
N ILE A 28 -8.78 -2.55 -7.85
CA ILE A 28 -7.90 -2.12 -6.76
C ILE A 28 -7.56 -3.33 -5.91
N THR A 29 -6.27 -3.64 -5.78
CA THR A 29 -5.79 -4.73 -4.93
C THR A 29 -4.99 -4.18 -3.75
N LEU A 30 -5.43 -4.45 -2.53
CA LEU A 30 -4.78 -4.02 -1.29
C LEU A 30 -4.06 -5.20 -0.64
N PHE A 31 -2.78 -5.02 -0.33
CA PHE A 31 -1.92 -6.05 0.27
C PHE A 31 -1.49 -5.64 1.67
N PHE A 32 -2.19 -6.13 2.69
CA PHE A 32 -1.85 -5.93 4.11
C PHE A 32 -0.87 -7.00 4.57
N ASP A 33 0.35 -6.61 4.91
CA ASP A 33 1.38 -7.55 5.33
C ASP A 33 1.24 -7.96 6.81
N GLY A 34 1.86 -9.08 7.14
CA GLY A 34 1.89 -9.64 8.48
C GLY A 34 2.71 -8.80 9.47
N THR A 35 2.44 -9.01 10.76
CA THR A 35 3.16 -8.39 11.86
C THR A 35 4.68 -8.47 11.69
N ASN A 36 5.35 -7.33 11.91
CA ASN A 36 6.81 -7.18 11.77
C ASN A 36 7.37 -7.39 10.35
N ASN A 37 6.54 -7.50 9.31
CA ASN A 37 7.01 -7.54 7.92
C ASN A 37 6.90 -6.17 7.26
N ASN A 38 7.93 -5.76 6.52
CA ASN A 38 7.96 -4.50 5.79
C ASN A 38 8.98 -4.52 4.65
N ASP A 39 8.46 -4.53 3.42
CA ASP A 39 9.28 -4.49 2.20
C ASP A 39 9.22 -3.13 1.47
N LEU A 40 8.80 -2.05 2.14
CA LEU A 40 8.77 -0.73 1.52
C LEU A 40 10.19 -0.30 1.10
N PRO A 41 10.39 0.28 -0.10
CA PRO A 41 11.69 0.77 -0.55
C PRO A 41 12.35 1.76 0.40
N THR A 42 11.54 2.50 1.17
CA THR A 42 11.96 3.49 2.16
C THR A 42 12.39 2.90 3.50
N ASN A 43 12.09 1.62 3.76
CA ASN A 43 12.58 0.89 4.94
C ASN A 43 14.03 0.43 4.67
N PRO A 44 15.03 0.80 5.47
CA PRO A 44 16.39 0.30 5.28
C PRO A 44 16.53 -1.19 5.63
N PHE A 45 15.60 -1.74 6.41
CA PHE A 45 15.61 -3.14 6.86
C PHE A 45 14.54 -3.96 6.13
N ARG A 46 14.48 -3.86 4.80
CA ARG A 46 13.51 -4.62 4.00
C ARG A 46 13.71 -6.13 4.15
N ASP A 47 12.62 -6.86 4.32
CA ASP A 47 12.66 -8.33 4.46
C ASP A 47 13.22 -9.03 3.21
N SER A 48 13.02 -8.45 2.02
CA SER A 48 13.57 -8.96 0.75
C SER A 48 15.10 -8.96 0.70
N LEU A 49 15.77 -8.05 1.42
CA LEU A 49 17.24 -7.96 1.44
C LEU A 49 17.90 -9.18 2.08
N VAL A 50 17.18 -9.87 2.95
CA VAL A 50 17.65 -11.10 3.63
C VAL A 50 16.80 -12.32 3.27
N HIS A 51 16.04 -12.24 2.17
CA HIS A 51 15.21 -13.33 1.65
C HIS A 51 14.12 -13.85 2.61
N THR A 52 13.61 -13.00 3.50
CA THR A 52 12.54 -13.33 4.47
C THR A 52 11.19 -12.70 4.16
N HIS A 53 11.07 -12.11 2.97
CA HIS A 53 9.86 -11.44 2.51
C HIS A 53 8.64 -12.38 2.55
N SER A 54 7.51 -11.85 3.04
CA SER A 54 6.27 -12.62 3.24
C SER A 54 5.60 -13.05 1.94
N ASN A 55 4.63 -13.96 2.02
CA ASN A 55 3.80 -14.29 0.86
C ASN A 55 2.97 -13.09 0.36
N VAL A 56 2.61 -12.14 1.24
CA VAL A 56 1.85 -10.95 0.86
C VAL A 56 2.66 -10.09 -0.09
N VAL A 57 3.92 -9.82 0.21
CA VAL A 57 4.76 -9.04 -0.70
C VAL A 57 5.12 -9.82 -1.97
N ARG A 58 5.21 -11.16 -1.92
CA ARG A 58 5.33 -11.98 -3.16
C ARG A 58 4.14 -11.75 -4.08
N LEU A 59 2.92 -11.80 -3.54
CA LEU A 59 1.71 -11.56 -4.30
C LEU A 59 1.63 -10.11 -4.80
N TYR A 60 2.01 -9.13 -3.97
CA TYR A 60 2.09 -7.73 -4.38
C TYR A 60 3.05 -7.54 -5.56
N ASN A 61 4.23 -8.17 -5.52
CA ASN A 61 5.22 -8.09 -6.60
C ASN A 61 4.75 -8.79 -7.89
N ALA A 62 3.90 -9.80 -7.77
CA ALA A 62 3.29 -10.49 -8.92
C ALA A 62 2.02 -9.80 -9.45
N ALA A 63 1.45 -8.84 -8.70
CA ALA A 63 0.20 -8.18 -9.07
C ALA A 63 0.38 -7.18 -10.23
N LEU A 64 -0.67 -7.03 -11.03
CA LEU A 64 -0.72 -6.03 -12.10
C LEU A 64 -0.81 -4.61 -11.53
N ASP A 65 -0.14 -3.68 -12.21
CA ASP A 65 -0.07 -2.25 -11.87
C ASP A 65 -0.17 -1.43 -13.14
N LYS A 66 -1.34 -1.48 -13.77
CA LYS A 66 -1.65 -0.82 -15.04
C LYS A 66 -2.55 0.37 -14.75
N ASN A 67 -1.98 1.39 -14.12
CA ASN A 67 -2.72 2.55 -13.63
C ASN A 67 -3.50 3.29 -14.74
N GLU A 68 -3.00 3.27 -15.97
CA GLU A 68 -3.66 3.83 -17.17
C GLU A 68 -4.86 2.99 -17.65
N GLU A 69 -4.93 1.71 -17.27
CA GLU A 69 -6.03 0.79 -17.58
C GLU A 69 -6.98 0.62 -16.37
N GLY A 70 -6.84 1.45 -15.33
CA GLY A 70 -7.66 1.37 -14.12
C GLY A 70 -7.32 0.21 -13.17
N VAL A 71 -6.14 -0.42 -13.31
CA VAL A 71 -5.68 -1.50 -12.43
C VAL A 71 -4.59 -1.00 -11.49
N PHE A 72 -4.86 -1.04 -10.19
CA PHE A 72 -4.02 -0.52 -9.13
C PHE A 72 -3.67 -1.61 -8.12
N ARG A 73 -2.46 -1.53 -7.57
CA ARG A 73 -2.04 -2.33 -6.41
C ARG A 73 -1.42 -1.43 -5.35
N PHE A 74 -1.66 -1.74 -4.09
CA PHE A 74 -1.09 -1.01 -2.96
C PHE A 74 -0.57 -1.99 -1.92
N TYR A 75 0.65 -1.74 -1.43
CA TYR A 75 1.25 -2.50 -0.35
C TYR A 75 1.18 -1.70 0.96
N ILE A 76 0.70 -2.35 2.01
CA ILE A 76 0.55 -1.79 3.34
C ILE A 76 1.46 -2.59 4.29
N PRO A 77 2.50 -1.98 4.88
CA PRO A 77 3.45 -2.70 5.73
C PRO A 77 2.79 -3.17 7.03
N GLY A 78 3.31 -4.24 7.60
CA GLY A 78 2.81 -4.85 8.82
C GLY A 78 2.90 -3.95 10.05
N VAL A 79 2.04 -4.22 11.03
CA VAL A 79 2.12 -3.59 12.35
C VAL A 79 3.46 -3.86 13.04
N GLY A 80 3.90 -2.92 13.88
CA GLY A 80 5.20 -3.00 14.55
C GLY A 80 6.40 -2.62 13.68
N THR A 81 6.17 -2.21 12.42
CA THR A 81 7.18 -1.67 11.50
C THR A 81 6.90 -0.21 11.12
N PRO A 82 7.89 0.55 10.64
CA PRO A 82 7.68 1.95 10.23
C PRO A 82 6.70 2.11 9.05
N SER A 83 5.77 3.05 9.17
CA SER A 83 4.94 3.60 8.09
C SER A 83 4.78 5.11 8.27
N LYS A 84 5.40 5.88 7.37
CA LYS A 84 5.44 7.35 7.44
C LYS A 84 4.06 7.97 7.23
N GLU A 85 3.23 7.31 6.44
CA GLU A 85 1.92 7.78 6.00
C GLU A 85 0.93 7.91 7.16
N ILE A 86 1.11 7.07 8.20
CA ILE A 86 0.28 7.06 9.42
C ILE A 86 1.04 7.56 10.65
N GLY A 87 2.24 8.11 10.48
CA GLY A 87 3.05 8.68 11.56
C GLY A 87 3.81 7.67 12.42
N GLU A 88 3.91 6.40 12.01
CA GLU A 88 4.73 5.40 12.71
C GLU A 88 6.16 5.40 12.16
N LEU A 89 7.09 6.06 12.84
CA LEU A 89 8.44 6.28 12.29
C LEU A 89 9.46 5.20 12.66
N THR A 90 9.13 4.34 13.62
CA THR A 90 10.05 3.36 14.20
C THR A 90 9.37 2.01 14.39
N TYR A 91 10.20 0.98 14.60
CA TYR A 91 9.70 -0.33 15.04
C TYR A 91 9.18 -0.22 16.47
N SER A 92 8.07 -0.91 16.77
CA SER A 92 7.44 -0.84 18.08
C SER A 92 7.12 -2.24 18.64
N THR A 93 7.42 -2.46 19.92
CA THR A 93 7.09 -3.71 20.61
C THR A 93 5.58 -3.92 20.67
N ASP A 94 4.82 -2.89 21.07
CA ASP A 94 3.36 -2.93 21.12
C ASP A 94 2.71 -3.21 19.76
N GLY A 95 3.31 -2.71 18.68
CA GLY A 95 2.82 -3.01 17.33
C GLY A 95 3.00 -4.48 16.98
N LYS A 96 4.09 -5.11 17.46
CA LYS A 96 4.36 -6.54 17.26
C LYS A 96 3.51 -7.45 18.14
N SER A 97 3.26 -7.07 19.39
CA SER A 97 2.55 -7.91 20.36
C SER A 97 1.05 -7.69 20.38
N MET A 98 0.58 -6.46 20.14
CA MET A 98 -0.82 -6.06 20.31
C MET A 98 -1.47 -5.54 19.02
N ALA A 99 -0.77 -5.61 17.88
CA ALA A 99 -1.21 -5.02 16.61
C ALA A 99 -1.58 -3.53 16.71
N LYS A 100 -0.94 -2.80 17.66
CA LYS A 100 -1.08 -1.34 17.78
C LYS A 100 -0.71 -0.70 16.45
N GLY A 101 -1.62 0.12 15.92
CA GLY A 101 -1.47 0.74 14.60
C GLY A 101 -2.24 0.08 13.46
N PHE A 102 -2.87 -1.08 13.69
CA PHE A 102 -3.65 -1.77 12.65
C PHE A 102 -4.83 -0.92 12.14
N GLY A 103 -5.61 -0.32 13.04
CA GLY A 103 -6.75 0.52 12.64
C GLY A 103 -6.36 1.68 11.71
N ASN A 104 -5.22 2.32 11.97
CA ASN A 104 -4.71 3.38 11.09
C ASN A 104 -4.30 2.85 9.71
N ARG A 105 -3.74 1.64 9.63
CA ARG A 105 -3.43 0.97 8.35
C ARG A 105 -4.69 0.67 7.55
N CYS A 106 -5.76 0.22 8.20
CA CYS A 106 -7.06 0.00 7.55
C CYS A 106 -7.73 1.27 7.05
N VAL A 107 -7.51 2.41 7.73
CA VAL A 107 -8.03 3.72 7.28
C VAL A 107 -7.19 4.30 6.15
N TRP A 108 -5.88 4.00 6.14
CA TRP A 108 -4.96 4.49 5.12
C TRP A 108 -5.06 3.73 3.79
N GLY A 109 -5.15 2.39 3.84
CA GLY A 109 -5.31 1.52 2.68
C GLY A 109 -6.71 1.59 2.09
#